data_AF-A0A9P6FLY3-F1
#
_entry.id   AF-A0A9P6FLY3-F1
#
_cell.length_a   1.000
_cell.length_b   1.000
_cell.length_c   1.000
_cell.angle_alpha   90.00
_cell.angle_beta   90.00
_cell.angle_gamma   90.00
#
_symmetry.space_group_name_H-M   'P 1'
#
loop_
_entity.id
_entity.type
_entity.pdbx_description
1 polymer ?
#
loop_
_entity_poly.entity_id
_entity_poly.type
_entity_poly.pdbx_seq_one_letter_code
_entity_poly.pdbx_strand_id
1 'polypeptide(L)'
;VQSVRNSAESADCLTVLLTGRNAPVFGERLLRMVSAKGLAFDIIAAKPTTVAAIGDPAQHSPPEKYLKVHTFSTKLDFLYNILLEYPAVKSMHLWDDRPCQIAAFRQAGEEWLRNGMLREFDITTIKEPLIYMDPRLEIKLVLDMVSANNRQVEIEAHGGPFLVAGVGPLPRRRPDLEHLRLWDPVETYVPRKRSRIQVGKVVPYTGVKFSPAVQSFLRGLTHRGGESEGMKIEPPSGLGGKDLQRWVQPDDLHVALWSGKATAEYLEAVGGLGAPVFVELERIGEHKGRIWAIKVKDMEEDLLGTADGTEQLMIVAPDGQTFTSRGSFLAAWSCCSHSLNREFGTRSGLVQHSQDILVDVSTVRANNEPQPMEALNFARIGKMKPQRKDTPTYITLGYDRFNGAHATDARNITTWQSLVVANAQGESVPTRIILVGTLAEKSLIGQLRSATTTTTTTSATYTMNGTSDPDVCIDSLIQNLTYERRISAKLLRELTRNVQEEMERLSVENRITNEERIATIAQEVCNRSEALRVCSA
;
A
#
# COMPACT_ATOMS: atom_id res chain seq x y z
N VAL A 1 -15.23 -5.69 -25.12
CA VAL A 1 -16.65 -5.71 -25.57
C VAL A 1 -16.74 -6.14 -27.03
N GLN A 2 -16.07 -5.46 -27.96
CA GLN A 2 -16.13 -5.83 -29.38
C GLN A 2 -15.66 -7.28 -29.64
N SER A 3 -14.55 -7.72 -29.04
CA SER A 3 -14.08 -9.11 -29.17
C SER A 3 -15.11 -10.15 -28.74
N VAL A 4 -15.86 -9.88 -27.66
CA VAL A 4 -16.95 -10.77 -27.19
C VAL A 4 -18.07 -10.85 -28.21
N ARG A 5 -18.45 -9.71 -28.83
CA ARG A 5 -19.49 -9.69 -29.88
C ARG A 5 -19.05 -10.49 -31.10
N ASN A 6 -17.83 -10.26 -31.57
CA ASN A 6 -17.27 -11.01 -32.69
C ASN A 6 -17.22 -12.52 -32.40
N SER A 7 -16.87 -12.93 -31.17
CA SER A 7 -16.89 -14.34 -30.77
C SER A 7 -18.30 -14.91 -30.73
N ALA A 8 -19.28 -14.16 -30.22
CA ALA A 8 -20.68 -14.60 -30.15
C ALA A 8 -21.38 -14.69 -31.52
N GLU A 9 -20.85 -13.99 -32.54
CA GLU A 9 -21.33 -14.09 -33.93
C GLU A 9 -20.79 -15.34 -34.65
N SER A 10 -19.73 -15.96 -34.14
CA SER A 10 -19.12 -17.14 -34.75
C SER A 10 -19.86 -18.42 -34.33
N ALA A 11 -20.42 -19.14 -35.30
CA ALA A 11 -21.11 -20.41 -35.06
C ALA A 11 -20.19 -21.53 -34.52
N ASP A 12 -18.88 -21.40 -34.72
CA ASP A 12 -17.88 -22.38 -34.26
C ASP A 12 -17.28 -22.04 -32.88
N CYS A 13 -17.84 -21.04 -32.19
CA CYS A 13 -17.33 -20.56 -30.92
C CYS A 13 -18.34 -20.77 -29.78
N LEU A 14 -17.92 -21.49 -28.73
CA LEU A 14 -18.66 -21.53 -27.47
C LEU A 14 -18.22 -20.35 -26.59
N THR A 15 -19.12 -19.40 -26.36
CA THR A 15 -18.86 -18.22 -25.54
C THR A 15 -19.27 -18.44 -24.08
N VAL A 16 -18.32 -18.21 -23.17
CA VAL A 16 -18.53 -18.42 -21.74
C VAL A 16 -18.22 -17.16 -20.95
N LEU A 17 -19.18 -16.70 -20.15
CA LEU A 17 -18.94 -15.73 -19.07
C LEU A 17 -18.69 -16.47 -17.76
N LEU A 18 -17.43 -16.55 -17.34
CA LEU A 18 -17.02 -17.24 -16.12
C LEU A 18 -16.70 -16.24 -14.99
N THR A 19 -17.49 -16.25 -13.91
CA THR A 19 -17.39 -15.26 -12.83
C THR A 19 -17.25 -15.88 -11.44
N GLY A 20 -16.42 -15.24 -10.61
CA GLY A 20 -16.26 -15.59 -9.20
C GLY A 20 -17.38 -15.12 -8.28
N ARG A 21 -18.44 -14.50 -8.83
CA ARG A 21 -19.60 -13.98 -8.08
C ARG A 21 -20.53 -15.13 -7.70
N ASN A 22 -21.08 -15.09 -6.49
CA ASN A 22 -22.01 -16.10 -5.97
C ASN A 22 -23.32 -16.09 -6.77
N ALA A 23 -23.71 -17.25 -7.31
CA ALA A 23 -24.82 -17.39 -8.23
C ALA A 23 -26.19 -17.00 -7.61
N PRO A 24 -26.63 -17.50 -6.43
CA PRO A 24 -27.90 -17.04 -5.86
C PRO A 24 -27.96 -15.55 -5.55
N VAL A 25 -26.86 -14.95 -5.11
CA VAL A 25 -26.86 -13.54 -4.69
C VAL A 25 -26.81 -12.61 -5.90
N PHE A 26 -26.08 -12.98 -6.95
CA PHE A 26 -25.76 -12.09 -8.06
C PHE A 26 -26.28 -12.54 -9.43
N GLY A 27 -26.85 -13.73 -9.56
CA GLY A 27 -27.26 -14.33 -10.84
C GLY A 27 -28.17 -13.40 -11.66
N GLU A 28 -29.30 -12.99 -11.08
CA GLU A 28 -30.21 -12.08 -11.79
C GLU A 28 -29.58 -10.71 -12.11
N ARG A 29 -28.72 -10.20 -11.24
CA ARG A 29 -28.04 -8.92 -11.47
C ARG A 29 -27.01 -9.06 -12.60
N LEU A 30 -26.29 -10.17 -12.66
CA LEU A 30 -25.37 -10.49 -13.75
C LEU A 30 -26.11 -10.58 -15.08
N LEU A 31 -27.24 -11.29 -15.13
CA LEU A 31 -28.08 -11.38 -16.33
C LEU A 31 -28.52 -9.99 -16.79
N ARG A 32 -29.05 -9.16 -15.88
CA ARG A 32 -29.43 -7.78 -16.21
C ARG A 32 -28.26 -6.95 -16.73
N MET A 33 -27.07 -7.06 -16.14
CA MET A 33 -25.87 -6.34 -16.59
C MET A 33 -25.41 -6.77 -17.99
N VAL A 34 -25.47 -8.07 -18.27
CA VAL A 34 -25.11 -8.65 -19.57
C VAL A 34 -26.12 -8.20 -20.64
N SER A 35 -27.41 -8.33 -20.36
CA SER A 35 -28.49 -7.88 -21.24
C SER A 35 -28.45 -6.38 -21.51
N ALA A 36 -28.23 -5.54 -20.48
CA ALA A 36 -28.13 -4.08 -20.65
C ALA A 36 -26.96 -3.65 -21.55
N LYS A 37 -25.94 -4.51 -21.71
CA LYS A 37 -24.80 -4.27 -22.61
C LYS A 37 -24.99 -4.87 -24.00
N GLY A 38 -26.13 -5.52 -24.26
CA GLY A 38 -26.38 -6.24 -25.51
C GLY A 38 -25.35 -7.34 -25.76
N LEU A 39 -24.97 -8.06 -24.71
CA LEU A 39 -24.06 -9.20 -24.80
C LEU A 39 -24.86 -10.49 -24.65
N ALA A 40 -24.54 -11.48 -25.49
CA ALA A 40 -25.07 -12.83 -25.40
C ALA A 40 -23.89 -13.77 -25.14
N PHE A 41 -24.06 -14.68 -24.18
CA PHE A 41 -23.12 -15.75 -23.89
C PHE A 41 -23.90 -17.05 -23.91
N ASP A 42 -23.32 -18.11 -24.47
CA ASP A 42 -23.92 -19.44 -24.48
C ASP A 42 -24.01 -20.01 -23.06
N ILE A 43 -22.96 -19.76 -22.26
CA ILE A 43 -22.91 -20.18 -20.86
C ILE A 43 -22.52 -19.00 -19.97
N ILE A 44 -23.31 -18.76 -18.92
CA ILE A 44 -22.97 -17.83 -17.83
C ILE A 44 -22.72 -18.66 -16.57
N ALA A 45 -21.44 -18.93 -16.30
CA ALA A 45 -21.00 -19.72 -15.16
C ALA A 45 -20.66 -18.80 -13.98
N ALA A 46 -21.51 -18.82 -12.96
CA ALA A 46 -21.28 -18.12 -11.71
C ALA A 46 -20.78 -19.09 -10.62
N LYS A 47 -20.07 -18.56 -9.63
CA LYS A 47 -19.59 -19.35 -8.51
C LYS A 47 -20.78 -19.98 -7.79
N PRO A 48 -20.80 -21.31 -7.59
CA PRO A 48 -21.90 -21.95 -6.89
C PRO A 48 -22.00 -21.39 -5.47
N THR A 49 -23.20 -21.49 -4.90
CA THR A 49 -23.42 -21.08 -3.53
C THR A 49 -22.44 -21.81 -2.63
N THR A 50 -21.89 -21.10 -1.66
CA THR A 50 -21.19 -21.71 -0.53
C THR A 50 -22.16 -22.38 0.43
N VAL A 51 -23.38 -22.71 0.01
CA VAL A 51 -24.42 -23.40 0.78
C VAL A 51 -25.00 -24.51 -0.09
N ALA A 52 -24.93 -25.75 0.39
CA ALA A 52 -25.68 -26.88 -0.16
C ALA A 52 -26.55 -27.44 0.97
N ALA A 53 -27.86 -27.58 0.74
CA ALA A 53 -28.68 -28.42 1.60
C ALA A 53 -28.28 -29.86 1.31
N ILE A 54 -27.58 -30.51 2.26
CA ILE A 54 -27.15 -31.90 2.12
C ILE A 54 -27.85 -32.67 3.23
N GLY A 55 -29.00 -33.22 2.88
CA GLY A 55 -29.85 -34.07 3.70
C GLY A 55 -30.90 -34.77 2.83
N ASP A 56 -31.58 -35.76 3.40
CA ASP A 56 -32.69 -36.44 2.73
C ASP A 56 -33.78 -35.40 2.39
N PRO A 57 -34.19 -35.23 1.12
CA PRO A 57 -35.25 -34.29 0.74
C PRO A 57 -36.59 -34.59 1.42
N ALA A 58 -36.77 -35.77 2.03
CA ALA A 58 -37.94 -36.11 2.84
C ALA A 58 -37.95 -35.45 4.23
N GLN A 59 -36.82 -34.91 4.73
CA GLN A 59 -36.81 -34.14 5.99
C GLN A 59 -37.38 -32.74 5.79
N HIS A 60 -38.31 -32.31 6.65
CA HIS A 60 -38.93 -30.98 6.56
C HIS A 60 -38.00 -29.79 6.83
N SER A 61 -36.74 -30.04 7.22
CA SER A 61 -35.67 -29.03 7.35
C SER A 61 -34.29 -29.71 7.25
N PRO A 62 -33.80 -30.07 6.05
CA PRO A 62 -32.47 -30.66 5.94
C PRO A 62 -31.42 -29.64 6.43
N PRO A 63 -30.41 -30.07 7.20
CA PRO A 63 -29.42 -29.14 7.75
C PRO A 63 -28.62 -28.51 6.60
N GLU A 64 -28.78 -27.20 6.42
CA GLU A 64 -27.98 -26.41 5.47
C GLU A 64 -26.48 -26.62 5.77
N LYS A 65 -25.70 -27.05 4.77
CA LYS A 65 -24.24 -27.20 4.85
C LYS A 65 -23.60 -26.06 4.09
N TYR A 66 -22.54 -25.50 4.63
CA TYR A 66 -21.81 -24.40 4.01
C TYR A 66 -20.45 -24.87 3.51
N LEU A 67 -20.19 -24.69 2.21
CA LEU A 67 -18.95 -25.10 1.53
C LEU A 67 -18.15 -23.86 1.11
N LYS A 68 -16.96 -23.63 1.67
CA LYS A 68 -16.07 -22.56 1.21
C LYS A 68 -15.38 -23.02 -0.07
N VAL A 69 -15.96 -22.67 -1.22
CA VAL A 69 -15.33 -22.96 -2.52
C VAL A 69 -14.32 -21.86 -2.86
N HIS A 70 -13.06 -22.21 -3.14
CA HIS A 70 -12.08 -21.24 -3.61
C HIS A 70 -12.42 -20.76 -5.02
N THR A 71 -12.41 -19.44 -5.23
CA THR A 71 -12.90 -18.84 -6.48
C THR A 71 -12.06 -19.25 -7.69
N PHE A 72 -10.74 -19.35 -7.55
CA PHE A 72 -9.87 -19.78 -8.66
C PHE A 72 -10.11 -21.26 -9.01
N SER A 73 -10.11 -22.15 -8.01
CA SER A 73 -10.41 -23.58 -8.20
C SER A 73 -11.75 -23.78 -8.90
N THR A 74 -12.80 -23.07 -8.47
CA THR A 74 -14.12 -23.12 -9.14
C THR A 74 -14.02 -22.83 -10.64
N LYS A 75 -13.28 -21.77 -11.01
CA LYS A 75 -13.12 -21.39 -12.42
C LYS A 75 -12.35 -22.47 -13.18
N LEU A 76 -11.27 -22.96 -12.59
CA LEU A 76 -10.40 -23.96 -13.21
C LEU A 76 -11.14 -25.28 -13.41
N ASP A 77 -11.83 -25.78 -12.38
CA ASP A 77 -12.64 -27.00 -12.42
C ASP A 77 -13.75 -26.91 -13.47
N PHE A 78 -14.40 -25.75 -13.56
CA PHE A 78 -15.40 -25.51 -14.60
C PHE A 78 -14.80 -25.62 -16.01
N LEU A 79 -13.62 -25.04 -16.26
CA LEU A 79 -12.97 -25.13 -17.57
C LEU A 79 -12.51 -26.55 -17.89
N TYR A 80 -12.01 -27.29 -16.90
CA TYR A 80 -11.75 -28.73 -17.05
C TYR A 80 -13.00 -29.50 -17.49
N ASN A 81 -14.13 -29.25 -16.84
CA ASN A 81 -15.40 -29.88 -17.21
C ASN A 81 -15.84 -29.53 -18.64
N ILE A 82 -15.64 -28.27 -19.09
CA ILE A 82 -15.91 -27.89 -20.49
C ILE A 82 -15.04 -28.70 -21.45
N LEU A 83 -13.74 -28.83 -21.19
CA LEU A 83 -12.84 -29.57 -22.08
C LEU A 83 -13.15 -31.07 -22.13
N LEU A 84 -13.64 -31.63 -21.02
CA LEU A 84 -14.05 -33.03 -20.95
C LEU A 84 -15.41 -33.28 -21.63
N GLU A 85 -16.38 -32.40 -21.41
CA GLU A 85 -17.75 -32.53 -21.94
C GLU A 85 -17.83 -32.15 -23.43
N TYR A 86 -16.98 -31.22 -23.88
CA TYR A 86 -16.92 -30.78 -25.27
C TYR A 86 -15.52 -31.05 -25.89
N PRO A 87 -15.14 -32.32 -26.13
CA PRO A 87 -13.83 -32.65 -26.71
C PRO A 87 -13.56 -32.06 -28.10
N ALA A 88 -14.59 -31.55 -28.77
CA ALA A 88 -14.48 -30.82 -30.03
C ALA A 88 -13.76 -29.46 -29.88
N VAL A 89 -13.74 -28.88 -28.68
CA VAL A 89 -13.00 -27.65 -28.39
C VAL A 89 -11.50 -27.93 -28.56
N LYS A 90 -10.88 -27.35 -29.58
CA LYS A 90 -9.44 -27.50 -29.86
C LYS A 90 -8.61 -26.27 -29.52
N SER A 91 -9.25 -25.13 -29.34
CA SER A 91 -8.59 -23.87 -29.01
C SER A 91 -9.38 -23.16 -27.92
N MET A 92 -8.69 -22.53 -26.98
CA MET A 92 -9.32 -21.71 -25.94
C MET A 92 -8.60 -20.36 -25.84
N HIS A 93 -9.38 -19.28 -25.87
CA HIS A 93 -8.89 -17.93 -25.64
C HIS A 93 -9.60 -17.34 -24.41
N LEU A 94 -8.83 -16.96 -23.40
CA LEU A 94 -9.33 -16.40 -22.14
C LEU A 94 -9.03 -14.91 -22.01
N TRP A 95 -9.92 -14.20 -21.32
CA TRP A 95 -9.72 -12.81 -20.89
C TRP A 95 -9.91 -12.72 -19.37
N ASP A 96 -8.89 -12.26 -18.65
CA ASP A 96 -8.96 -12.04 -17.19
C ASP A 96 -8.20 -10.76 -16.82
N ASP A 97 -8.61 -10.11 -15.73
CA ASP A 97 -8.06 -8.84 -15.24
C ASP A 97 -7.02 -9.04 -14.13
N ARG A 98 -6.96 -10.24 -13.51
CA ARG A 98 -6.18 -10.46 -12.29
C ARG A 98 -4.84 -11.12 -12.61
N PRO A 99 -3.69 -10.44 -12.37
CA PRO A 99 -2.37 -10.97 -12.71
C PRO A 99 -2.08 -12.36 -12.14
N CYS A 100 -2.48 -12.60 -10.88
CA CYS A 100 -2.29 -13.90 -10.25
C CYS A 100 -3.15 -15.01 -10.89
N GLN A 101 -4.39 -14.71 -11.31
CA GLN A 101 -5.24 -15.69 -12.00
C GLN A 101 -4.70 -15.98 -13.40
N ILE A 102 -4.24 -14.94 -14.11
CA ILE A 102 -3.62 -15.09 -15.44
C ILE A 102 -2.40 -16.01 -15.36
N ALA A 103 -1.51 -15.80 -14.40
CA ALA A 103 -0.33 -16.65 -14.21
C ALA A 103 -0.73 -18.11 -13.98
N ALA A 104 -1.74 -18.35 -13.13
CA ALA A 104 -2.22 -19.69 -12.85
C ALA A 104 -2.94 -20.34 -14.05
N PHE A 105 -3.71 -19.57 -14.84
CA PHE A 105 -4.31 -20.07 -16.08
C PHE A 105 -3.29 -20.35 -17.17
N ARG A 106 -2.18 -19.60 -17.25
CA ARG A 106 -1.07 -19.93 -18.16
C ARG A 106 -0.48 -21.30 -17.84
N GLN A 107 -0.22 -21.54 -16.56
CA GLN A 107 0.28 -22.85 -16.11
C GLN A 107 -0.72 -23.97 -16.43
N ALA A 108 -2.02 -23.77 -16.15
CA ALA A 108 -3.05 -24.75 -16.49
C ALA A 108 -3.19 -24.96 -18.01
N GLY A 109 -3.07 -23.89 -18.80
CA GLY A 109 -3.10 -23.95 -20.26
C GLY A 109 -1.94 -24.77 -20.84
N GLU A 110 -0.73 -24.60 -20.31
CA GLU A 110 0.43 -25.43 -20.67
C GLU A 110 0.19 -26.91 -20.36
N GLU A 111 -0.48 -27.22 -19.24
CA GLU A 111 -0.88 -28.58 -18.90
C GLU A 111 -1.92 -29.13 -19.89
N TRP A 112 -2.94 -28.35 -20.24
CA TRP A 112 -3.96 -28.75 -21.23
C TRP A 112 -3.36 -29.02 -22.62
N LEU A 113 -2.40 -28.20 -23.05
CA LEU A 113 -1.66 -28.40 -24.29
C LEU A 113 -0.82 -29.69 -24.23
N ARG A 114 -0.07 -29.89 -23.14
CA ARG A 114 0.79 -31.07 -22.95
C ARG A 114 -0.01 -32.38 -22.92
N ASN A 115 -1.21 -32.35 -22.34
CA ASN A 115 -2.10 -33.50 -22.24
C ASN A 115 -2.96 -33.70 -23.50
N GLY A 116 -2.80 -32.86 -24.54
CA GLY A 116 -3.55 -32.97 -25.79
C GLY A 116 -5.04 -32.63 -25.67
N MET A 117 -5.45 -31.97 -24.58
CA MET A 117 -6.83 -31.50 -24.39
C MET A 117 -7.13 -30.32 -25.31
N LEU A 118 -6.14 -29.45 -25.52
CA LEU A 118 -6.18 -28.33 -26.46
C LEU A 118 -5.02 -28.43 -27.45
N ARG A 119 -5.21 -27.87 -28.65
CA ARG A 119 -4.16 -27.61 -29.64
C ARG A 119 -3.59 -26.19 -29.50
N GLU A 120 -4.42 -25.25 -29.03
CA GLU A 120 -4.05 -23.85 -28.85
C GLU A 120 -4.67 -23.30 -27.56
N PHE A 121 -3.89 -22.51 -26.83
CA PHE A 121 -4.34 -21.81 -25.63
C PHE A 121 -3.73 -20.41 -25.59
N ASP A 122 -4.57 -19.41 -25.39
CA ASP A 122 -4.13 -18.03 -25.20
C ASP A 122 -4.91 -17.35 -24.06
N ILE A 123 -4.26 -16.41 -23.38
CA ILE A 123 -4.88 -15.61 -22.33
C ILE A 123 -4.44 -14.15 -22.41
N THR A 124 -5.42 -13.30 -22.68
CA THR A 124 -5.27 -11.86 -22.76
C THR A 124 -5.49 -11.21 -21.40
N THR A 125 -4.51 -10.42 -20.95
CA THR A 125 -4.64 -9.58 -19.75
C THR A 125 -5.47 -8.34 -20.04
N ILE A 126 -6.58 -8.18 -19.33
CA ILE A 126 -7.41 -6.98 -19.42
C ILE A 126 -6.98 -5.96 -18.37
N LYS A 127 -6.57 -4.78 -18.81
CA LYS A 127 -6.36 -3.64 -17.90
C LYS A 127 -7.72 -2.98 -17.67
N GLU A 128 -8.31 -3.21 -16.49
CA GLU A 128 -9.53 -2.49 -16.12
C GLU A 128 -9.26 -0.99 -15.98
N PRO A 129 -10.09 -0.11 -16.56
CA PRO A 129 -10.02 1.30 -16.24
C PRO A 129 -10.35 1.47 -14.75
N LEU A 130 -9.58 2.30 -14.06
CA LEU A 130 -9.85 2.63 -12.67
C LEU A 130 -11.12 3.49 -12.61
N ILE A 131 -12.23 2.87 -12.21
CA ILE A 131 -13.48 3.57 -11.94
C ILE A 131 -13.52 3.81 -10.44
N TYR A 132 -13.26 5.05 -10.03
CA TYR A 132 -13.37 5.45 -8.63
C TYR A 132 -14.85 5.62 -8.27
N MET A 133 -15.21 5.15 -7.08
CA MET A 133 -16.51 5.43 -6.50
C MET A 133 -16.56 6.89 -6.04
N ASP A 134 -17.75 7.47 -5.97
CA ASP A 134 -17.91 8.75 -5.26
C ASP A 134 -17.34 8.62 -3.83
N PRO A 135 -16.42 9.51 -3.39
CA PRO A 135 -15.75 9.35 -2.10
C PRO A 135 -16.72 9.27 -0.91
N ARG A 136 -17.88 9.95 -0.98
CA ARG A 136 -18.88 9.90 0.10
C ARG A 136 -19.56 8.53 0.14
N LEU A 137 -19.90 7.98 -1.03
CA LEU A 137 -20.46 6.64 -1.15
C LEU A 137 -19.46 5.57 -0.70
N GLU A 138 -18.19 5.68 -1.07
CA GLU A 138 -17.15 4.75 -0.64
C GLU A 138 -17.00 4.75 0.89
N ILE A 139 -16.87 5.93 1.50
CA ILE A 139 -16.82 6.09 2.96
C ILE A 139 -18.05 5.46 3.61
N LYS A 140 -19.24 5.71 3.07
CA LYS A 140 -20.49 5.11 3.56
C LYS A 140 -20.43 3.58 3.51
N LEU A 141 -20.02 2.98 2.38
CA LEU A 141 -19.93 1.52 2.25
C LEU A 141 -18.93 0.91 3.24
N VAL A 142 -17.78 1.56 3.44
CA VAL A 142 -16.79 1.12 4.44
C VAL A 142 -17.39 1.17 5.84
N LEU A 143 -18.09 2.25 6.19
CA LEU A 143 -18.77 2.37 7.49
C LEU A 143 -19.87 1.31 7.67
N ASP A 144 -20.65 1.03 6.62
CA ASP A 144 -21.67 -0.02 6.61
C ASP A 144 -21.03 -1.41 6.81
N MET A 145 -19.89 -1.69 6.17
CA MET A 145 -19.12 -2.93 6.36
C MET A 145 -18.59 -3.07 7.79
N VAL A 146 -18.06 -1.98 8.38
CA VAL A 146 -17.60 -1.97 9.77
C VAL A 146 -18.76 -2.19 10.75
N SER A 147 -19.89 -1.51 10.52
CA SER A 147 -21.12 -1.69 11.31
C SER A 147 -21.59 -3.15 11.28
N ALA A 148 -21.65 -3.75 10.09
CA ALA A 148 -22.01 -5.15 9.91
C ALA A 148 -21.05 -6.11 10.64
N ASN A 149 -19.74 -5.87 10.55
CA ASN A 149 -18.74 -6.64 11.31
C ASN A 149 -18.95 -6.50 12.82
N ASN A 150 -19.15 -5.28 13.33
CA ASN A 150 -19.31 -5.04 14.77
C ASN A 150 -20.58 -5.66 15.32
N ARG A 151 -21.69 -5.58 14.58
CA ARG A 151 -22.92 -6.28 14.92
C ARG A 151 -22.68 -7.79 15.02
N GLN A 152 -21.89 -8.34 14.12
CA GLN A 152 -21.56 -9.76 14.14
C GLN A 152 -20.66 -10.16 15.31
N VAL A 153 -19.71 -9.29 15.71
CA VAL A 153 -18.93 -9.47 16.95
C VAL A 153 -19.85 -9.51 18.17
N GLU A 154 -20.85 -8.65 18.23
CA GLU A 154 -21.83 -8.61 19.32
C GLU A 154 -22.67 -9.89 19.36
N ILE A 155 -23.15 -10.38 18.22
CA ILE A 155 -23.86 -11.67 18.12
C ILE A 155 -22.97 -12.82 18.63
N GLU A 156 -21.72 -12.88 18.19
CA GLU A 156 -20.77 -13.94 18.59
C GLU A 156 -20.47 -13.93 20.09
N ALA A 157 -20.36 -12.74 20.69
CA ALA A 157 -20.11 -12.56 22.12
C ALA A 157 -21.24 -13.11 23.00
N HIS A 158 -22.48 -13.09 22.50
CA HIS A 158 -23.65 -13.65 23.18
C HIS A 158 -23.92 -15.12 22.80
N GLY A 159 -22.96 -15.81 22.15
CA GLY A 159 -23.13 -17.20 21.71
C GLY A 159 -24.03 -17.38 20.48
N GLY A 160 -24.39 -16.28 19.80
CA GLY A 160 -25.21 -16.31 18.59
C GLY A 160 -24.49 -16.90 17.38
N PRO A 161 -25.24 -17.22 16.31
CA PRO A 161 -24.70 -17.87 15.12
C PRO A 161 -23.75 -16.96 14.34
N PHE A 162 -22.86 -17.58 13.58
CA PHE A 162 -22.00 -16.87 12.65
C PHE A 162 -22.80 -16.47 11.42
N LEU A 163 -23.04 -15.18 11.19
CA LEU A 163 -23.76 -14.75 9.99
C LEU A 163 -22.77 -14.47 8.85
N VAL A 164 -23.06 -15.04 7.68
CA VAL A 164 -22.44 -14.64 6.41
C VAL A 164 -23.45 -13.82 5.61
N ALA A 165 -23.02 -12.65 5.14
CA ALA A 165 -23.87 -11.78 4.35
C ALA A 165 -24.42 -12.52 3.11
N GLY A 166 -25.75 -12.51 2.96
CA GLY A 166 -26.48 -13.18 1.86
C GLY A 166 -26.61 -14.70 1.98
N VAL A 167 -26.16 -15.28 3.09
CA VAL A 167 -25.95 -16.73 3.23
C VAL A 167 -26.55 -17.28 4.53
N GLY A 168 -26.71 -16.46 5.56
CA GLY A 168 -27.38 -16.86 6.81
C GLY A 168 -26.43 -17.46 7.87
N PRO A 169 -26.96 -18.16 8.89
CA PRO A 169 -26.20 -18.66 10.04
C PRO A 169 -25.39 -19.94 9.75
N LEU A 170 -24.07 -19.91 9.94
CA LEU A 170 -23.22 -21.11 9.92
C LEU A 170 -23.18 -21.82 11.29
N PRO A 171 -23.35 -23.16 11.33
CA PRO A 171 -23.09 -23.95 12.55
C PRO A 171 -21.59 -24.07 12.85
N ARG A 172 -21.22 -24.04 14.15
CA ARG A 172 -19.81 -24.06 14.65
C ARG A 172 -19.13 -25.44 14.63
N ARG A 173 -19.89 -26.54 14.63
CA ARG A 173 -19.40 -27.94 14.57
C ARG A 173 -20.35 -28.80 13.74
N ARG A 174 -19.86 -29.87 13.10
CA ARG A 174 -20.63 -30.82 12.28
C ARG A 174 -20.30 -32.29 12.62
N PRO A 175 -20.77 -32.79 13.78
CA PRO A 175 -20.50 -34.16 14.22
C PRO A 175 -21.03 -35.22 13.24
N ASP A 176 -22.07 -34.85 12.49
CA ASP A 176 -22.72 -35.68 11.46
C ASP A 176 -21.81 -36.01 10.25
N LEU A 177 -20.63 -35.39 10.14
CA LEU A 177 -19.74 -35.53 8.98
C LEU A 177 -18.37 -36.14 9.31
N GLU A 178 -18.03 -36.29 10.59
CA GLU A 178 -16.72 -36.78 11.04
C GLU A 178 -16.40 -38.20 10.51
N HIS A 179 -17.42 -39.05 10.38
CA HIS A 179 -17.28 -40.44 9.96
C HIS A 179 -17.10 -40.62 8.45
N LEU A 180 -17.53 -39.65 7.64
CA LEU A 180 -17.51 -39.77 6.17
C LEU A 180 -16.14 -39.40 5.57
N ARG A 181 -15.23 -38.80 6.35
CA ARG A 181 -13.94 -38.21 5.86
C ARG A 181 -14.08 -37.25 4.66
N LEU A 182 -15.30 -36.95 4.24
CA LEU A 182 -15.66 -35.95 3.22
C LEU A 182 -15.52 -34.52 3.77
N TRP A 183 -15.37 -34.40 5.08
CA TRP A 183 -14.97 -33.17 5.73
C TRP A 183 -13.51 -33.29 6.16
N ASP A 184 -12.61 -32.96 5.24
CA ASP A 184 -11.33 -32.37 5.61
C ASP A 184 -11.37 -30.90 5.21
N PRO A 185 -11.81 -30.00 6.10
CA PRO A 185 -11.67 -28.58 5.87
C PRO A 185 -10.19 -28.24 6.07
N VAL A 186 -9.28 -28.54 5.15
CA VAL A 186 -7.96 -27.89 5.13
C VAL A 186 -8.07 -26.73 4.16
N GLU A 187 -8.39 -25.49 4.56
CA GLU A 187 -8.24 -24.88 5.87
C GLU A 187 -9.49 -24.98 6.73
N THR A 188 -9.29 -25.32 8.00
CA THR A 188 -10.34 -25.30 8.99
C THR A 188 -10.59 -23.82 9.11
N TYR A 189 -11.67 -23.32 8.51
CA TYR A 189 -12.05 -21.93 8.72
C TYR A 189 -12.59 -21.86 10.15
N VAL A 190 -11.68 -21.91 11.11
CA VAL A 190 -11.87 -21.40 12.45
C VAL A 190 -12.02 -19.90 12.20
N PRO A 191 -13.24 -19.34 12.25
CA PRO A 191 -13.39 -17.92 12.02
C PRO A 191 -12.52 -17.25 13.08
N ARG A 192 -11.46 -16.55 12.66
CA ARG A 192 -10.63 -15.79 13.60
C ARG A 192 -11.60 -14.93 14.40
N LYS A 193 -11.53 -15.01 15.73
CA LYS A 193 -12.41 -14.25 16.64
C LYS A 193 -12.45 -12.82 16.13
N ARG A 194 -13.62 -12.39 15.65
CA ARG A 194 -13.75 -11.06 15.08
C ARG A 194 -13.51 -10.06 16.21
N SER A 195 -12.81 -8.99 15.88
CA SER A 195 -12.60 -7.88 16.79
C SER A 195 -13.51 -6.73 16.36
N ARG A 196 -13.98 -5.96 17.35
CA ARG A 196 -14.68 -4.71 17.05
C ARG A 196 -13.73 -3.80 16.28
N ILE A 197 -14.20 -3.26 15.17
CA ILE A 197 -13.48 -2.32 14.32
C ILE A 197 -14.00 -0.93 14.66
N GLN A 198 -13.10 -0.02 15.01
CA GLN A 198 -13.42 1.40 15.10
C GLN A 198 -12.80 2.10 13.90
N VAL A 199 -13.62 2.80 13.12
CA VAL A 199 -13.11 3.69 12.08
C VAL A 199 -12.87 5.03 12.73
N GLY A 200 -11.67 5.55 12.57
CA GLY A 200 -11.34 6.89 13.01
C GLY A 200 -10.34 7.55 12.07
N LYS A 201 -10.11 8.84 12.29
CA LYS A 201 -8.96 9.50 11.69
C LYS A 201 -7.72 8.97 12.39
N VAL A 202 -6.95 8.18 11.67
CA VAL A 202 -5.62 7.73 12.11
C VAL A 202 -4.63 8.70 11.51
N VAL A 203 -3.71 9.20 12.31
CA VAL A 203 -2.55 9.94 11.80
C VAL A 203 -1.53 8.90 11.34
N PRO A 204 -1.35 8.61 10.03
CA PRO A 204 -0.27 7.76 9.54
C PRO A 204 1.12 8.27 9.95
N TYR A 205 1.37 9.57 9.87
CA TYR A 205 2.65 10.17 10.27
C TYR A 205 2.51 11.66 10.58
N THR A 206 3.42 12.14 11.41
CA THR A 206 3.77 13.56 11.53
C THR A 206 5.06 13.81 10.76
N GLY A 207 5.07 14.83 9.93
CA GLY A 207 6.19 15.07 9.02
C GLY A 207 6.12 16.41 8.32
N VAL A 208 6.98 16.58 7.32
CA VAL A 208 6.96 17.76 6.44
C VAL A 208 6.09 17.47 5.23
N LYS A 209 5.06 18.29 5.03
CA LYS A 209 4.18 18.27 3.87
C LYS A 209 4.58 19.40 2.92
N PHE A 210 4.63 19.09 1.63
CA PHE A 210 4.89 20.06 0.58
C PHE A 210 3.59 20.52 -0.08
N SER A 211 3.57 21.77 -0.55
CA SER A 211 2.47 22.34 -1.32
C SER A 211 2.34 21.65 -2.69
N PRO A 212 1.18 21.73 -3.38
CA PRO A 212 1.03 21.17 -4.72
C PRO A 212 2.08 21.67 -5.73
N ALA A 213 2.55 22.92 -5.60
CA ALA A 213 3.57 23.47 -6.48
C ALA A 213 4.94 22.83 -6.23
N VAL A 214 5.35 22.68 -4.97
CA VAL A 214 6.61 21.98 -4.60
C VAL A 214 6.54 20.50 -4.96
N GLN A 215 5.38 19.86 -4.78
CA GLN A 215 5.14 18.48 -5.24
C GLN A 215 5.32 18.37 -6.76
N SER A 216 4.77 19.30 -7.52
CA SER A 216 4.89 19.34 -8.98
C SER A 216 6.35 19.54 -9.41
N PHE A 217 7.07 20.43 -8.74
CA PHE A 217 8.52 20.59 -8.93
C PHE A 217 9.28 19.28 -8.68
N LEU A 218 9.06 18.64 -7.54
CA LEU A 218 9.68 17.35 -7.20
C LEU A 218 9.36 16.25 -8.22
N ARG A 219 8.13 16.20 -8.73
CA ARG A 219 7.76 15.24 -9.79
C ARG A 219 8.45 15.58 -11.11
N GLY A 220 8.54 16.87 -11.45
CA GLY A 220 9.28 17.37 -12.61
C GLY A 220 10.73 16.93 -12.61
N LEU A 221 11.39 16.96 -11.45
CA LEU A 221 12.77 16.47 -11.28
C LEU A 221 12.94 14.98 -11.65
N THR A 222 11.86 14.19 -11.60
CA THR A 222 11.89 12.73 -11.82
C THR A 222 11.39 12.27 -13.19
N HIS A 223 10.65 13.12 -13.93
CA HIS A 223 10.05 12.71 -15.19
C HIS A 223 11.08 12.69 -16.34
N ARG A 224 11.19 11.55 -17.03
CA ARG A 224 12.09 11.34 -18.17
C ARG A 224 11.49 11.68 -19.55
N GLY A 225 10.23 12.08 -19.63
CA GLY A 225 9.47 12.07 -20.90
C GLY A 225 8.74 13.35 -21.28
N GLY A 226 8.89 14.44 -20.52
CA GLY A 226 8.38 15.75 -20.92
C GLY A 226 9.53 16.59 -21.46
N GLU A 227 9.31 17.34 -22.55
CA GLU A 227 10.21 18.36 -23.09
C GLU A 227 10.40 19.57 -22.14
N SER A 228 10.21 19.38 -20.84
CA SER A 228 10.52 20.41 -19.87
C SER A 228 12.04 20.55 -19.85
N GLU A 229 12.58 21.65 -20.38
CA GLU A 229 14.00 22.05 -20.36
C GLU A 229 14.52 22.34 -18.93
N GLY A 230 14.17 21.50 -17.97
CA GLY A 230 14.37 21.69 -16.56
C GLY A 230 15.47 20.84 -15.97
N MET A 231 15.81 21.22 -14.74
CA MET A 231 16.64 20.46 -13.81
C MET A 231 16.12 19.02 -13.66
N LYS A 232 17.00 18.02 -13.69
CA LYS A 232 16.60 16.61 -13.62
C LYS A 232 17.49 15.82 -12.67
N ILE A 233 16.86 14.95 -11.88
CA ILE A 233 17.53 14.00 -11.00
C ILE A 233 17.55 12.65 -11.73
N GLU A 234 18.75 12.16 -12.02
CA GLU A 234 18.90 10.82 -12.59
C GLU A 234 18.63 9.76 -11.51
N PRO A 235 17.93 8.65 -11.86
CA PRO A 235 17.72 7.54 -10.93
C PRO A 235 19.06 6.99 -10.42
N PRO A 236 19.08 6.37 -9.22
CA PRO A 236 20.27 5.67 -8.73
C PRO A 236 20.81 4.70 -9.77
N SER A 237 22.14 4.60 -9.88
CA SER A 237 22.82 3.74 -10.85
C SER A 237 22.40 2.26 -10.78
N GLY A 238 22.01 1.77 -9.59
CA GLY A 238 21.50 0.40 -9.40
C GLY A 238 20.14 0.13 -10.08
N LEU A 239 19.43 1.19 -10.50
CA LEU A 239 18.23 1.09 -11.35
C LEU A 239 18.54 1.10 -12.84
N GLY A 240 19.81 1.20 -13.23
CA GLY A 240 20.24 1.17 -14.63
C GLY A 240 19.66 -0.04 -15.37
N GLY A 241 18.99 0.22 -16.50
CA GLY A 241 18.38 -0.83 -17.34
C GLY A 241 17.05 -1.40 -16.83
N LYS A 242 16.53 -0.94 -15.68
CA LYS A 242 15.17 -1.30 -15.24
C LYS A 242 14.13 -0.55 -16.07
N ASP A 243 13.04 -1.25 -16.37
CA ASP A 243 11.85 -0.68 -16.99
C ASP A 243 11.12 0.23 -15.99
N LEU A 244 11.42 1.53 -16.05
CA LEU A 244 10.83 2.54 -15.18
C LEU A 244 9.32 2.73 -15.43
N GLN A 245 8.74 2.20 -16.52
CA GLN A 245 7.29 2.27 -16.73
C GLN A 245 6.50 1.45 -15.70
N ARG A 246 7.18 0.53 -15.00
CA ARG A 246 6.60 -0.30 -13.92
C ARG A 246 6.55 0.41 -12.57
N TRP A 247 7.27 1.52 -12.46
CA TRP A 247 7.44 2.24 -11.21
C TRP A 247 6.25 3.13 -10.93
N VAL A 248 5.83 3.16 -9.68
CA VAL A 248 4.77 4.04 -9.20
C VAL A 248 5.42 5.16 -8.41
N GLN A 249 5.14 6.39 -8.83
CA GLN A 249 5.44 7.56 -8.02
C GLN A 249 4.35 7.73 -6.96
N PRO A 250 4.70 7.94 -5.68
CA PRO A 250 3.70 8.23 -4.66
C PRO A 250 2.90 9.49 -5.01
N ASP A 251 1.61 9.48 -4.68
CA ASP A 251 0.74 10.64 -4.91
C ASP A 251 1.12 11.85 -4.04
N ASP A 252 1.82 11.61 -2.94
CA ASP A 252 2.18 12.61 -1.94
C ASP A 252 3.63 12.40 -1.51
N LEU A 253 4.51 13.25 -2.04
CA LEU A 253 5.92 13.30 -1.66
C LEU A 253 6.03 14.08 -0.35
N HIS A 254 6.60 13.48 0.67
CA HIS A 254 6.65 14.06 2.01
C HIS A 254 7.88 13.55 2.75
N VAL A 255 8.19 14.19 3.86
CA VAL A 255 9.22 13.70 4.78
C VAL A 255 8.56 13.20 6.04
N ALA A 256 8.63 11.89 6.30
CA ALA A 256 8.14 11.33 7.55
C ALA A 256 9.16 11.56 8.67
N LEU A 257 8.76 12.26 9.74
CA LEU A 257 9.63 12.51 10.91
C LEU A 257 9.27 11.61 12.09
N TRP A 258 7.97 11.33 12.24
CA TRP A 258 7.40 10.50 13.31
C TRP A 258 6.35 9.55 12.73
N SER A 259 6.40 8.27 13.10
CA SER A 259 5.36 7.30 12.73
C SER A 259 4.17 7.46 13.67
N GLY A 260 2.99 7.81 13.14
CA GLY A 260 1.83 8.13 13.96
C GLY A 260 1.73 9.60 14.36
N LYS A 261 0.95 9.87 15.41
CA LYS A 261 0.81 11.20 16.02
C LYS A 261 2.02 11.52 16.89
N ALA A 262 2.70 12.61 16.61
CA ALA A 262 3.79 13.11 17.44
C ALA A 262 3.31 13.56 18.83
N THR A 263 4.18 13.48 19.84
CA THR A 263 3.88 14.00 21.18
C THR A 263 3.90 15.54 21.16
N ALA A 264 3.24 16.17 22.14
CA ALA A 264 3.21 17.62 22.24
C ALA A 264 4.62 18.21 22.42
N GLU A 265 5.46 17.55 23.23
CA GLU A 265 6.84 17.96 23.49
C GLU A 265 7.68 17.88 22.21
N TYR A 266 7.49 16.82 21.41
CA TYR A 266 8.16 16.70 20.13
C TYR A 266 7.74 17.81 19.17
N LEU A 267 6.42 18.05 19.04
CA LEU A 267 5.88 19.11 18.20
C LEU A 267 6.44 20.47 18.60
N GLU A 268 6.47 20.78 19.90
CA GLU A 268 7.08 22.01 20.40
C GLU A 268 8.56 22.13 20.02
N ALA A 269 9.33 21.04 20.16
CA ALA A 269 10.75 20.99 19.84
C ALA A 269 11.07 21.15 18.34
N VAL A 270 10.10 20.88 17.45
CA VAL A 270 10.21 21.09 16.00
C VAL A 270 9.51 22.36 15.51
N GLY A 271 8.87 23.14 16.39
CA GLY A 271 8.23 24.43 16.07
C GLY A 271 6.70 24.42 16.01
N GLY A 272 6.07 23.25 16.13
CA GLY A 272 4.62 23.05 16.09
C GLY A 272 4.08 22.74 14.71
N LEU A 273 2.81 22.29 14.64
CA LEU A 273 2.12 22.07 13.37
C LEU A 273 1.91 23.42 12.65
N GLY A 274 2.05 23.41 11.32
CA GLY A 274 1.97 24.58 10.46
C GLY A 274 3.27 25.37 10.35
N ALA A 275 4.27 25.12 11.21
CA ALA A 275 5.55 25.84 11.12
C ALA A 275 6.25 25.54 9.78
N PRO A 276 6.74 26.56 9.06
CA PRO A 276 7.51 26.37 7.84
C PRO A 276 8.86 25.71 8.15
N VAL A 277 9.29 24.79 7.30
CA VAL A 277 10.55 24.04 7.44
C VAL A 277 11.29 24.05 6.11
N PHE A 278 12.60 24.25 6.18
CA PHE A 278 13.51 24.15 5.04
C PHE A 278 14.10 22.75 4.97
N VAL A 279 13.91 22.08 3.83
CA VAL A 279 14.32 20.69 3.60
C VAL A 279 15.38 20.68 2.50
N GLU A 280 16.63 20.40 2.85
CA GLU A 280 17.71 20.30 1.88
C GLU A 280 17.80 18.89 1.28
N LEU A 281 17.88 18.80 -0.04
CA LEU A 281 18.09 17.54 -0.75
C LEU A 281 19.58 17.17 -0.71
N GLU A 282 19.93 16.02 -0.11
CA GLU A 282 21.32 15.66 0.16
C GLU A 282 21.85 14.59 -0.80
N ARG A 283 21.16 13.45 -0.88
CA ARG A 283 21.63 12.25 -1.59
C ARG A 283 20.48 11.50 -2.22
N ILE A 284 20.77 10.70 -3.23
CA ILE A 284 19.81 9.79 -3.85
C ILE A 284 20.17 8.35 -3.48
N GLY A 285 19.19 7.51 -3.21
CA GLY A 285 19.45 6.14 -2.77
C GLY A 285 18.45 5.15 -3.32
N GLU A 286 18.84 3.89 -3.30
CA GLU A 286 17.98 2.78 -3.71
C GLU A 286 17.96 1.62 -2.71
N HIS A 287 16.90 0.82 -2.78
CA HIS A 287 16.82 -0.43 -2.04
C HIS A 287 16.49 -1.57 -3.00
N LYS A 288 17.43 -2.52 -3.14
CA LYS A 288 17.29 -3.77 -3.91
C LYS A 288 16.83 -3.58 -5.36
N GLY A 289 17.15 -2.45 -5.99
CA GLY A 289 16.66 -2.11 -7.32
C GLY A 289 15.13 -2.02 -7.45
N ARG A 290 14.43 -1.80 -6.34
CA ARG A 290 12.95 -1.77 -6.26
C ARG A 290 12.38 -0.48 -5.70
N ILE A 291 13.21 0.33 -5.04
CA ILE A 291 12.80 1.59 -4.42
C ILE A 291 13.87 2.61 -4.72
N TRP A 292 13.44 3.85 -4.95
CA TRP A 292 14.27 5.02 -5.06
C TRP A 292 13.71 6.12 -4.15
N ALA A 293 14.57 6.67 -3.30
CA ALA A 293 14.27 7.85 -2.49
C ALA A 293 15.38 8.90 -2.56
N ILE A 294 15.05 10.12 -2.14
CA ILE A 294 16.02 11.20 -1.87
C ILE A 294 16.18 11.33 -0.36
N LYS A 295 17.41 11.23 0.14
CA LYS A 295 17.77 11.60 1.51
C LYS A 295 17.71 13.11 1.64
N VAL A 296 17.08 13.55 2.70
CA VAL A 296 16.93 14.97 3.03
C VAL A 296 17.51 15.24 4.40
N LYS A 297 17.91 16.48 4.65
CA LYS A 297 18.38 16.94 5.96
C LYS A 297 17.75 18.29 6.31
N ASP A 298 17.75 18.59 7.61
CA ASP A 298 17.40 19.92 8.11
C ASP A 298 18.39 20.94 7.56
N MET A 299 17.92 22.15 7.30
CA MET A 299 18.81 23.24 6.91
C MET A 299 19.40 23.92 8.15
N GLU A 300 20.72 23.90 8.30
CA GLU A 300 21.40 24.66 9.36
C GLU A 300 21.34 26.17 9.06
N GLU A 301 20.86 26.97 10.02
CA GLU A 301 20.66 28.42 9.83
C GLU A 301 21.95 29.17 9.49
N ASP A 302 23.10 28.68 9.96
CA ASP A 302 24.40 29.33 9.81
C ASP A 302 24.98 29.19 8.39
N LEU A 303 24.55 28.18 7.62
CA LEU A 303 25.09 27.88 6.28
C LEU A 303 24.49 28.71 5.14
N LEU A 304 23.79 29.79 5.48
CA LEU A 304 23.08 30.66 4.54
C LEU A 304 23.86 31.91 4.13
N GLY A 305 24.91 32.25 4.87
CA GLY A 305 25.68 33.49 4.66
C GLY A 305 27.01 33.32 3.93
N THR A 306 27.56 32.11 3.83
CA THR A 306 28.97 31.89 3.45
C THR A 306 29.14 30.66 2.56
N ALA A 307 28.30 30.48 1.54
CA ALA A 307 28.70 29.59 0.45
C ALA A 307 29.96 30.22 -0.18
N ASP A 308 31.04 29.44 -0.35
CA ASP A 308 32.34 29.85 -0.91
C ASP A 308 32.26 30.31 -2.40
N GLY A 309 31.12 30.81 -2.86
CA GLY A 309 30.83 31.22 -4.23
C GLY A 309 30.71 30.07 -5.23
N THR A 310 31.02 28.84 -4.82
CA THR A 310 31.15 27.67 -5.70
C THR A 310 29.84 26.88 -5.88
N GLU A 311 28.93 26.92 -4.90
CA GLU A 311 27.68 26.18 -4.95
C GLU A 311 26.50 27.10 -5.29
N GLN A 312 25.69 26.70 -6.27
CA GLN A 312 24.44 27.40 -6.57
C GLN A 312 23.37 26.99 -5.55
N LEU A 313 22.75 27.97 -4.91
CA LEU A 313 21.63 27.75 -4.00
C LEU A 313 20.31 27.91 -4.77
N MET A 314 19.37 26.98 -4.58
CA MET A 314 18.01 27.08 -5.11
C MET A 314 17.00 26.77 -4.01
N ILE A 315 16.19 27.75 -3.64
CA ILE A 315 15.09 27.62 -2.68
C ILE A 315 13.78 27.56 -3.46
N VAL A 316 13.03 26.48 -3.32
CA VAL A 316 11.72 26.30 -3.96
C VAL A 316 10.63 26.64 -2.94
N ALA A 317 9.97 27.76 -3.18
CA ALA A 317 8.93 28.28 -2.31
C ALA A 317 7.61 27.51 -2.46
N PRO A 318 6.67 27.65 -1.50
CA PRO A 318 5.41 26.90 -1.52
C PRO A 318 4.47 27.25 -2.67
N ASP A 319 4.65 28.39 -3.34
CA ASP A 319 3.95 28.77 -4.56
C ASP A 319 4.64 28.25 -5.85
N GLY A 320 5.79 27.58 -5.71
CA GLY A 320 6.59 27.05 -6.81
C GLY A 320 7.66 28.01 -7.33
N GLN A 321 7.72 29.25 -6.83
CA GLN A 321 8.78 30.17 -7.22
C GLN A 321 10.14 29.71 -6.69
N THR A 322 11.19 29.97 -7.48
CA THR A 322 12.57 29.60 -7.13
C THR A 322 13.40 30.83 -6.79
N PHE A 323 14.19 30.76 -5.73
CA PHE A 323 15.04 31.85 -5.25
C PHE A 323 16.49 31.39 -5.14
N THR A 324 17.43 32.28 -5.46
CA THR A 324 18.87 31.97 -5.40
C THR A 324 19.52 32.35 -4.07
N SER A 325 18.79 33.02 -3.18
CA SER A 325 19.27 33.39 -1.85
C SER A 325 18.13 33.43 -0.84
N ARG A 326 18.42 33.13 0.43
CA ARG A 326 17.44 33.29 1.51
C ARG A 326 16.96 34.72 1.67
N GLY A 327 17.85 35.70 1.48
CA GLY A 327 17.48 37.11 1.55
C GLY A 327 16.39 37.46 0.53
N SER A 328 16.55 37.03 -0.73
CA SER A 328 15.54 37.24 -1.78
C SER A 328 14.22 36.52 -1.48
N PHE A 329 14.29 35.28 -1.00
CA PHE A 329 13.12 34.51 -0.59
C PHE A 329 12.35 35.20 0.56
N LEU A 330 13.05 35.59 1.63
CA LEU A 330 12.44 36.24 2.78
C LEU A 330 11.87 37.62 2.42
N ALA A 331 12.58 38.40 1.60
CA ALA A 331 12.09 39.71 1.14
C ALA A 331 10.76 39.57 0.37
N ALA A 332 10.67 38.61 -0.55
CA ALA A 332 9.45 38.34 -1.30
C ALA A 332 8.27 37.93 -0.38
N TRP A 333 8.53 37.09 0.61
CA TRP A 333 7.49 36.59 1.51
C TRP A 333 7.11 37.56 2.64
N SER A 334 8.03 38.40 3.11
CA SER A 334 7.72 39.47 4.08
C SER A 334 6.85 40.57 3.48
N CYS A 335 6.91 40.81 2.17
CA CYS A 335 6.03 41.77 1.51
C CYS A 335 4.59 41.27 1.36
N CYS A 336 4.38 39.96 1.22
CA CYS A 336 3.05 39.38 0.99
C CYS A 336 2.14 39.44 2.23
N SER A 337 2.71 39.29 3.43
CA SER A 337 1.95 39.27 4.69
C SER A 337 1.31 40.61 5.07
N HIS A 338 1.78 41.74 4.52
CA HIS A 338 1.17 43.05 4.75
C HIS A 338 0.00 43.38 3.82
N SER A 339 -0.08 42.77 2.63
CA SER A 339 -1.17 43.05 1.67
C SER A 339 -2.49 42.38 2.07
N LEU A 340 -2.44 41.15 2.58
CA LEU A 340 -3.63 40.37 2.98
C LEU A 340 -4.39 40.98 4.18
N ASN A 341 -3.71 41.72 5.06
CA ASN A 341 -4.37 42.41 6.17
C ASN A 341 -5.00 43.76 5.79
N ARG A 342 -4.77 44.27 4.57
CA ARG A 342 -5.28 45.60 4.16
C ARG A 342 -6.53 45.57 3.29
N GLU A 343 -6.86 44.43 2.67
CA GLU A 343 -8.01 44.33 1.76
C GLU A 343 -9.32 43.83 2.39
N PHE A 344 -9.34 43.43 3.68
CA PHE A 344 -10.59 43.10 4.38
C PHE A 344 -11.28 44.30 5.06
N GLY A 345 -10.77 45.52 4.84
CA GLY A 345 -11.47 46.75 5.21
C GLY A 345 -12.44 47.20 4.11
N THR A 346 -13.72 46.81 4.24
CA THR A 346 -14.91 47.44 3.65
C THR A 346 -14.72 48.27 2.36
N ARG A 347 -14.98 47.67 1.20
CA ARG A 347 -15.39 48.41 -0.01
C ARG A 347 -16.77 47.97 -0.48
N SER A 348 -17.75 48.76 -0.07
CA SER A 348 -18.98 48.96 -0.84
C SER A 348 -18.66 50.00 -1.92
N GLY A 349 -18.82 49.66 -3.20
CA GLY A 349 -18.53 50.60 -4.28
C GLY A 349 -18.58 49.97 -5.67
N LEU A 350 -19.67 50.26 -6.38
CA LEU A 350 -19.94 50.19 -7.82
C LEU A 350 -18.81 49.73 -8.75
N VAL A 351 -19.12 48.71 -9.56
CA VAL A 351 -18.37 48.32 -10.76
C VAL A 351 -18.89 49.12 -11.97
N GLN A 352 -18.00 49.89 -12.59
CA GLN A 352 -18.13 50.34 -13.98
C GLN A 352 -17.17 49.53 -14.85
N HIS A 353 -17.68 49.08 -16.00
CA HIS A 353 -16.93 48.48 -17.10
C HIS A 353 -15.87 49.43 -17.67
N SER A 354 -14.72 48.87 -18.05
CA SER A 354 -14.17 48.99 -19.41
C SER A 354 -13.01 48.01 -19.61
N GLN A 355 -12.82 47.64 -20.87
CA GLN A 355 -11.99 46.56 -21.39
C GLN A 355 -10.52 46.98 -21.46
N ASP A 356 -9.61 46.00 -21.35
CA ASP A 356 -8.55 45.81 -22.34
C ASP A 356 -7.82 44.47 -22.18
N ILE A 357 -7.34 44.00 -23.33
CA ILE A 357 -6.91 42.67 -23.74
C ILE A 357 -5.46 42.39 -23.33
N LEU A 358 -5.16 41.21 -22.77
CA LEU A 358 -3.84 40.57 -22.98
C LEU A 358 -3.84 39.05 -22.70
N VAL A 359 -3.54 38.30 -23.77
CA VAL A 359 -2.93 36.96 -23.92
C VAL A 359 -3.38 35.81 -23.00
N ASP A 360 -4.10 34.88 -23.63
CA ASP A 360 -4.63 33.62 -23.12
C ASP A 360 -3.54 32.52 -23.07
N VAL A 361 -3.24 32.05 -21.86
CA VAL A 361 -2.64 30.73 -21.61
C VAL A 361 -3.60 29.99 -20.68
N SER A 362 -4.62 29.35 -21.23
CA SER A 362 -5.49 28.46 -20.48
C SER A 362 -5.88 27.23 -21.29
N THR A 363 -5.40 26.05 -20.86
CA THR A 363 -6.20 24.81 -20.84
C THR A 363 -5.44 23.73 -20.07
N VAL A 364 -5.68 23.63 -18.75
CA VAL A 364 -6.18 22.44 -18.01
C VAL A 364 -6.52 22.95 -16.61
N ARG A 365 -7.74 23.48 -16.41
CA ARG A 365 -8.29 23.76 -15.08
C ARG A 365 -9.13 22.56 -14.64
N ALA A 366 -8.56 21.72 -13.79
CA ALA A 366 -9.36 20.87 -12.89
C ALA A 366 -9.89 21.77 -11.76
N ASN A 367 -11.18 21.65 -11.46
CA ASN A 367 -11.94 22.48 -10.51
C ASN A 367 -11.57 22.24 -9.02
N ASN A 368 -10.31 22.41 -8.66
CA ASN A 368 -9.90 22.64 -7.28
C ASN A 368 -9.42 24.09 -7.20
N GLU A 369 -10.28 25.02 -6.79
CA GLU A 369 -9.80 26.33 -6.37
C GLU A 369 -8.71 26.09 -5.32
N PRO A 370 -7.47 26.58 -5.55
CA PRO A 370 -6.42 26.45 -4.56
C PRO A 370 -6.92 27.17 -3.31
N GLN A 371 -7.13 26.43 -2.22
CA GLN A 371 -7.45 27.06 -0.95
C GLN A 371 -6.38 28.13 -0.69
N PRO A 372 -6.78 29.37 -0.33
CA PRO A 372 -5.82 30.43 -0.06
C PRO A 372 -4.84 29.88 0.97
N MET A 373 -3.57 29.76 0.58
CA MET A 373 -2.56 29.24 1.49
C MET A 373 -2.59 30.13 2.72
N GLU A 374 -2.83 29.52 3.88
CA GLU A 374 -2.66 30.21 5.16
C GLU A 374 -1.30 30.87 5.15
N ALA A 375 -1.26 32.18 5.41
CA ALA A 375 -0.03 32.96 5.36
C ALA A 375 1.02 32.30 6.25
N LEU A 376 2.10 31.81 5.64
CA LEU A 376 3.16 31.12 6.38
C LEU A 376 3.81 32.08 7.34
N ASN A 377 3.81 31.72 8.62
CA ASN A 377 4.44 32.53 9.65
C ASN A 377 5.93 32.16 9.77
N PHE A 378 6.77 32.86 9.00
CA PHE A 378 8.22 32.70 9.08
C PHE A 378 8.85 33.26 10.36
N ALA A 379 8.08 33.87 11.26
CA ALA A 379 8.60 34.23 12.59
C ALA A 379 8.94 32.99 13.43
N ARG A 380 8.40 31.82 13.07
CA ARG A 380 8.68 30.55 13.73
C ARG A 380 9.03 29.47 12.71
N ILE A 381 10.31 29.46 12.30
CA ILE A 381 10.84 28.40 11.43
C ILE A 381 10.99 27.13 12.27
N GLY A 382 10.38 26.04 11.79
CA GLY A 382 10.50 24.72 12.40
C GLY A 382 11.81 24.02 12.05
N LYS A 383 12.07 22.89 12.70
CA LYS A 383 13.29 22.08 12.50
C LYS A 383 12.94 20.64 12.17
N MET A 384 13.68 20.01 11.27
CA MET A 384 13.57 18.57 11.02
C MET A 384 14.38 17.79 12.05
N LYS A 385 13.70 17.11 12.98
CA LYS A 385 14.34 16.19 13.93
C LYS A 385 13.69 14.82 13.84
N PRO A 386 14.27 13.81 13.16
CA PRO A 386 13.67 12.48 13.14
C PRO A 386 13.53 11.92 14.56
N GLN A 387 12.50 11.09 14.79
CA GLN A 387 12.24 10.47 16.10
C GLN A 387 13.47 9.75 16.67
N ARG A 388 14.28 9.12 15.81
CA ARG A 388 15.52 8.45 16.19
C ARG A 388 16.69 9.20 15.56
N LYS A 389 17.71 9.47 16.37
CA LYS A 389 18.86 10.33 16.04
C LYS A 389 19.61 9.91 14.76
N ASP A 390 19.57 8.63 14.41
CA ASP A 390 20.33 8.06 13.28
C ASP A 390 19.43 7.55 12.14
N THR A 391 18.12 7.78 12.20
CA THR A 391 17.23 7.39 11.10
C THR A 391 17.33 8.43 9.98
N PRO A 392 17.77 8.05 8.76
CA PRO A 392 17.79 8.99 7.64
C PRO A 392 16.37 9.45 7.33
N THR A 393 16.19 10.76 7.20
CA THR A 393 14.98 11.35 6.65
C THR A 393 15.04 11.30 5.13
N TYR A 394 13.93 10.93 4.48
CA TYR A 394 13.90 10.75 3.04
C TYR A 394 12.53 11.11 2.45
N ILE A 395 12.51 11.32 1.13
CA ILE A 395 11.32 11.44 0.28
C ILE A 395 11.36 10.27 -0.70
N THR A 396 10.36 9.37 -0.64
CA THR A 396 10.26 8.28 -1.61
C THR A 396 9.81 8.82 -2.96
N LEU A 397 10.63 8.64 -4.01
CA LEU A 397 10.32 9.13 -5.35
C LEU A 397 9.62 8.08 -6.22
N GLY A 398 9.92 6.80 -6.00
CA GLY A 398 9.28 5.73 -6.73
C GLY A 398 9.52 4.37 -6.10
N TYR A 399 8.62 3.43 -6.41
CA TYR A 399 8.75 2.04 -6.02
C TYR A 399 8.15 1.10 -7.08
N ASP A 400 8.68 -0.11 -7.15
CA ASP A 400 8.20 -1.17 -8.05
C ASP A 400 7.01 -1.91 -7.43
N ARG A 401 5.80 -1.55 -7.88
CA ARG A 401 4.55 -2.14 -7.38
C ARG A 401 4.42 -3.63 -7.68
N PHE A 402 5.07 -4.13 -8.72
CA PHE A 402 4.89 -5.52 -9.18
C PHE A 402 5.77 -6.49 -8.39
N ASN A 403 6.86 -6.00 -7.81
CA ASN A 403 7.78 -6.77 -6.99
C ASN A 403 7.52 -6.61 -5.48
N GLY A 404 6.29 -6.19 -5.12
CA GLY A 404 5.84 -6.06 -3.73
C GLY A 404 6.57 -4.99 -2.92
N ALA A 405 7.20 -4.01 -3.56
CA ALA A 405 7.83 -2.91 -2.85
C ALA A 405 6.80 -1.86 -2.45
N HIS A 406 6.99 -1.25 -1.28
CA HIS A 406 6.15 -0.17 -0.78
C HIS A 406 6.96 1.09 -0.49
N ALA A 407 6.30 2.26 -0.51
CA ALA A 407 6.97 3.52 -0.20
C ALA A 407 7.62 3.55 1.21
N THR A 408 7.07 2.78 2.16
CA THR A 408 7.58 2.64 3.53
C THR A 408 8.90 1.89 3.63
N ASP A 409 9.23 1.08 2.62
CA ASP A 409 10.44 0.27 2.62
C ASP A 409 11.69 1.11 2.31
N ALA A 410 11.52 2.38 1.91
CA ALA A 410 12.61 3.33 1.70
C ALA A 410 13.48 3.57 2.96
N ARG A 411 12.96 3.28 4.17
CA ARG A 411 13.76 3.28 5.40
C ARG A 411 14.89 2.25 5.42
N ASN A 412 14.83 1.27 4.53
CA ASN A 412 15.83 0.21 4.40
C ASN A 412 16.94 0.56 3.38
N ILE A 413 16.93 1.78 2.81
CA ILE A 413 17.99 2.26 1.92
C ILE A 413 19.26 2.49 2.75
N THR A 414 20.29 1.70 2.46
CA THR A 414 21.61 1.81 3.09
C THR A 414 22.64 2.46 2.19
N THR A 415 22.43 2.40 0.87
CA THR A 415 23.33 2.95 -0.14
C THR A 415 22.80 4.30 -0.63
N TRP A 416 23.63 5.32 -0.45
CA TRP A 416 23.31 6.71 -0.83
C TRP A 416 24.43 7.26 -1.71
N GLN A 417 24.04 7.79 -2.86
CA GLN A 417 24.90 8.39 -3.87
C GLN A 417 24.72 9.91 -3.82
N SER A 418 25.78 10.67 -4.13
CA SER A 418 25.69 12.13 -4.20
C SER A 418 24.63 12.55 -5.20
N LEU A 419 23.85 13.58 -4.84
CA LEU A 419 22.87 14.15 -5.74
C LEU A 419 23.61 14.86 -6.88
N VAL A 420 23.48 14.32 -8.10
CA VAL A 420 23.98 14.96 -9.31
C VAL A 420 22.80 15.60 -10.01
N VAL A 421 22.92 16.89 -10.28
CA VAL A 421 21.87 17.61 -10.97
C VAL A 421 22.42 18.27 -12.22
N ALA A 422 21.84 17.90 -13.36
CA ALA A 422 22.18 18.50 -14.63
C ALA A 422 21.42 19.83 -14.81
N ASN A 423 22.12 20.87 -15.26
CA ASN A 423 21.49 22.11 -15.72
C ASN A 423 20.83 21.89 -17.10
N ALA A 424 20.20 22.94 -17.66
CA ALA A 424 19.55 22.88 -18.97
C ALA A 424 20.53 22.51 -20.12
N GLN A 425 21.82 22.78 -19.93
CA GLN A 425 22.89 22.43 -20.86
C GLN A 425 23.45 21.01 -20.65
N GLY A 426 22.93 20.27 -19.67
CA GLY A 426 23.39 18.91 -19.33
C GLY A 426 24.64 18.86 -18.45
N GLU A 427 25.19 20.00 -18.02
CA GLU A 427 26.36 20.07 -17.15
C GLU A 427 25.96 19.83 -15.69
N SER A 428 26.75 19.00 -14.99
CA SER A 428 26.58 18.74 -13.57
C SER A 428 27.08 19.94 -12.76
N VAL A 429 26.17 20.77 -12.27
CA VAL A 429 26.51 21.88 -11.37
C VAL A 429 26.21 21.44 -9.94
N PRO A 430 27.11 21.66 -8.96
CA PRO A 430 26.79 21.48 -7.55
C PRO A 430 25.71 22.49 -7.16
N THR A 431 24.46 22.02 -7.13
CA THR A 431 23.30 22.83 -6.74
C THR A 431 22.70 22.31 -5.45
N ARG A 432 22.65 23.17 -4.43
CA ARG A 432 21.92 22.91 -3.18
C ARG A 432 20.45 23.26 -3.39
N ILE A 433 19.60 22.24 -3.48
CA ILE A 433 18.14 22.41 -3.58
C ILE A 433 17.53 22.37 -2.18
N ILE A 434 16.79 23.42 -1.84
CA ILE A 434 16.05 23.54 -0.59
C ILE A 434 14.57 23.65 -0.92
N LEU A 435 13.77 22.80 -0.30
CA LEU A 435 12.32 22.83 -0.41
C LEU A 435 11.73 23.48 0.83
N VAL A 436 10.74 24.35 0.63
CA VAL A 436 9.96 24.90 1.74
C VAL A 436 8.70 24.06 1.92
N GLY A 437 8.60 23.41 3.07
CA GLY A 437 7.41 22.66 3.47
C GLY A 437 6.82 23.18 4.77
N THR A 438 5.77 22.52 5.26
CA THR A 438 5.18 22.79 6.57
C THR A 438 5.09 21.52 7.40
N LEU A 439 5.27 21.64 8.71
CA LEU A 439 4.99 20.54 9.62
C LEU A 439 3.50 20.24 9.63
N ALA A 440 3.14 18.98 9.35
CA ALA A 440 1.75 18.56 9.27
C ALA A 440 1.58 17.13 9.78
N GLU A 441 0.35 16.84 10.19
CA GLU A 441 -0.13 15.49 10.37
C GLU A 441 -0.90 15.08 9.12
N LYS A 442 -0.45 14.02 8.45
CA LYS A 442 -1.34 13.38 7.48
C LYS A 442 -2.31 12.55 8.28
N SER A 443 -3.60 12.75 8.05
CA SER A 443 -4.68 11.93 8.62
C SER A 443 -5.36 11.15 7.51
N LEU A 444 -5.60 9.87 7.74
CA LEU A 444 -6.37 9.02 6.84
C LEU A 444 -7.53 8.41 7.61
N ILE A 445 -8.63 8.14 6.92
CA ILE A 445 -9.67 7.28 7.46
C ILE A 445 -9.09 5.88 7.52
N GLY A 446 -8.99 5.33 8.72
CA GLY A 446 -8.37 4.03 8.93
C GLY A 446 -9.01 3.30 10.09
N GLN A 447 -8.62 2.04 10.24
CA GLN A 447 -8.98 1.26 11.41
C GLN A 447 -8.13 1.72 12.60
N LEU A 448 -8.78 2.28 13.61
CA LEU A 448 -8.20 2.38 14.94
C LEU A 448 -8.24 0.98 15.54
N ARG A 449 -7.06 0.42 15.81
CA ARG A 449 -6.98 -0.70 16.75
C ARG A 449 -7.38 -0.13 18.09
N SER A 450 -8.53 -0.57 18.61
CA SER A 450 -8.89 -0.30 19.99
C SER A 450 -7.74 -0.83 20.81
N ALA A 451 -6.94 0.07 21.40
CA ALA A 451 -5.95 -0.33 22.38
C ALA A 451 -6.77 -0.99 23.49
N THR A 452 -6.78 -2.32 23.51
CA THR A 452 -7.47 -3.07 24.54
C THR A 452 -6.96 -2.50 25.85
N THR A 453 -7.87 -1.93 26.65
CA THR A 453 -7.59 -1.37 27.96
C THR A 453 -6.96 -2.47 28.80
N THR A 454 -5.63 -2.56 28.75
CA THR A 454 -4.86 -3.58 29.46
C THR A 454 -4.40 -2.90 30.74
N THR A 455 -5.34 -2.74 31.67
CA THR A 455 -4.96 -2.63 33.07
C THR A 455 -4.33 -3.96 33.45
N THR A 456 -3.15 -3.88 34.07
CA THR A 456 -2.33 -4.96 34.69
C THR A 456 -1.48 -5.87 33.79
N THR A 457 -0.20 -5.46 33.72
CA THR A 457 1.03 -6.25 33.90
C THR A 457 1.55 -7.16 32.78
N THR A 458 2.78 -6.83 32.37
CA THR A 458 3.78 -7.59 31.59
C THR A 458 3.54 -7.79 30.08
N SER A 459 4.13 -6.85 29.34
CA SER A 459 4.84 -6.99 28.06
C SER A 459 4.29 -7.99 27.02
N ALA A 460 3.53 -7.47 26.05
CA ALA A 460 3.44 -8.05 24.72
C ALA A 460 3.32 -6.92 23.68
N THR A 461 4.37 -6.73 22.88
CA THR A 461 4.40 -5.77 21.77
C THR A 461 4.00 -6.50 20.49
N TYR A 462 2.73 -6.40 20.11
CA TYR A 462 2.23 -6.87 18.82
C TYR A 462 2.26 -5.72 17.80
N THR A 463 3.04 -5.86 16.74
CA THR A 463 2.86 -5.09 15.50
C THR A 463 2.58 -6.06 14.37
N MET A 464 1.54 -5.76 13.58
CA MET A 464 1.14 -6.54 12.41
C MET A 464 1.33 -5.70 11.16
N ASN A 465 1.81 -6.35 10.11
CA ASN A 465 1.46 -6.10 8.71
C ASN A 465 1.48 -7.45 7.99
N GLY A 466 0.50 -7.70 7.12
CA GLY A 466 0.31 -9.00 6.46
C GLY A 466 0.82 -9.01 5.02
N THR A 467 1.60 -10.04 4.70
CA THR A 467 1.52 -10.95 3.53
C THR A 467 2.65 -11.97 3.73
N SER A 468 2.29 -13.26 3.70
CA SER A 468 2.93 -14.42 4.38
C SER A 468 2.34 -14.67 5.77
N ASP A 469 2.14 -15.94 6.14
CA ASP A 469 1.87 -16.29 7.53
C ASP A 469 2.89 -15.57 8.43
N PRO A 470 2.50 -15.09 9.63
CA PRO A 470 3.44 -14.34 10.45
C PRO A 470 4.67 -15.20 10.72
N ASP A 471 5.82 -14.71 10.25
CA ASP A 471 7.12 -15.26 10.60
C ASP A 471 7.27 -15.19 12.13
N VAL A 472 7.89 -16.22 12.71
CA VAL A 472 8.23 -16.20 14.13
C VAL A 472 9.33 -15.17 14.34
N CYS A 473 9.13 -14.25 15.29
CA CYS A 473 10.15 -13.27 15.65
C CYS A 473 11.26 -13.95 16.47
N ILE A 474 12.27 -14.47 15.78
CA ILE A 474 13.40 -15.20 16.37
C ILE A 474 14.08 -14.37 17.48
N ASP A 475 14.26 -13.06 17.28
CA ASP A 475 14.85 -12.15 18.27
C ASP A 475 14.06 -12.13 19.59
N SER A 476 12.72 -12.02 19.51
CA SER A 476 11.86 -12.03 20.69
C SER A 476 11.85 -13.39 21.38
N LEU A 477 11.95 -14.46 20.60
CA LEU A 477 11.98 -15.81 21.12
C LEU A 477 13.28 -16.08 21.88
N ILE A 478 14.43 -15.70 21.31
CA ILE A 478 15.73 -15.76 21.99
C ILE A 478 15.72 -14.97 23.30
N GLN A 479 15.20 -13.74 23.27
CA GLN A 479 15.08 -12.89 24.48
C GLN A 479 14.23 -13.52 25.59
N ASN A 480 13.22 -14.31 25.24
CA ASN A 480 12.38 -15.00 26.22
C ASN A 480 13.07 -16.25 26.79
N LEU A 481 13.88 -16.95 25.99
CA LEU A 481 14.57 -18.17 26.42
C LEU A 481 15.80 -17.88 27.26
N THR A 482 16.50 -16.77 26.99
CA THR A 482 17.61 -16.32 27.82
C THR A 482 17.06 -15.58 29.03
N TYR A 483 17.19 -16.16 30.23
CA TYR A 483 16.76 -15.54 31.49
C TYR A 483 17.47 -14.19 31.80
N GLU A 484 18.52 -13.83 31.04
CA GLU A 484 19.21 -12.56 31.14
C GLU A 484 18.35 -11.39 30.63
N ARG A 485 17.96 -10.49 31.54
CA ARG A 485 17.15 -9.30 31.23
C ARG A 485 17.80 -8.33 30.21
N ARG A 486 19.08 -8.52 29.85
CA ARG A 486 19.81 -7.66 28.90
C ARG A 486 20.89 -8.43 28.13
N ILE A 487 20.49 -9.16 27.09
CA ILE A 487 21.44 -9.63 26.06
C ILE A 487 22.03 -8.43 25.31
N SER A 488 23.35 -8.43 25.06
CA SER A 488 23.97 -7.40 24.22
C SER A 488 23.47 -7.52 22.77
N ALA A 489 23.30 -6.39 22.07
CA ALA A 489 22.83 -6.39 20.68
C ALA A 489 23.75 -7.20 19.73
N LYS A 490 25.05 -7.34 20.07
CA LYS A 490 26.00 -8.17 19.34
C LYS A 490 25.69 -9.66 19.51
N LEU A 491 25.49 -10.11 20.76
CA LEU A 491 25.14 -11.51 21.05
C LEU A 491 23.77 -11.87 20.47
N LEU A 492 22.78 -10.98 20.58
CA LEU A 492 21.45 -11.24 20.02
C LEU A 492 21.52 -11.50 18.51
N ARG A 493 22.25 -10.67 17.76
CA ARG A 493 22.46 -10.88 16.31
C ARG A 493 23.17 -12.20 16.01
N GLU A 494 24.15 -12.57 16.82
CA GLU A 494 24.89 -13.83 16.66
C GLU A 494 23.97 -15.04 16.89
N LEU A 495 23.18 -15.03 17.97
CA LEU A 495 22.20 -16.08 18.26
C LEU A 495 21.13 -16.17 17.18
N THR A 496 20.57 -15.04 16.73
CA THR A 496 19.57 -15.01 15.66
C THR A 496 20.10 -15.63 14.37
N ARG A 497 21.33 -15.29 13.97
CA ARG A 497 21.98 -15.88 12.79
C ARG A 497 22.14 -17.39 12.96
N ASN A 498 22.61 -17.85 14.12
CA ASN A 498 22.81 -19.28 14.38
C ASN A 498 21.49 -20.06 14.37
N VAL A 499 20.38 -19.46 14.86
CA VAL A 499 19.04 -20.07 14.77
C VAL A 499 18.58 -20.16 13.31
N GLN A 500 18.79 -19.13 12.50
CA GLN A 500 18.44 -19.13 11.08
C GLN A 500 19.22 -20.19 10.29
N GLU A 501 20.53 -20.32 10.53
CA GLU A 501 21.39 -21.34 9.92
C GLU A 501 20.92 -22.77 10.30
N GLU A 502 20.54 -22.97 11.56
CA GLU A 502 20.04 -24.26 12.05
C GLU A 502 18.65 -24.59 11.47
N MET A 503 17.77 -23.59 11.33
CA MET A 503 16.49 -23.73 10.63
C MET A 503 16.68 -24.12 9.17
N GLU A 504 17.61 -23.49 8.45
CA GLU A 504 17.94 -23.83 7.07
C GLU A 504 18.49 -25.26 6.97
N ARG A 505 19.43 -25.64 7.85
CA ARG A 505 19.98 -27.00 7.93
C ARG A 505 18.90 -28.05 8.14
N LEU A 506 17.87 -27.74 8.92
CA LEU A 506 16.75 -28.64 9.24
C LEU A 506 15.56 -28.49 8.30
N SER A 507 15.67 -27.65 7.26
CA SER A 507 14.57 -27.33 6.33
C SER A 507 13.29 -26.88 7.04
N VAL A 508 13.43 -26.08 8.09
CA VAL A 508 12.31 -25.49 8.85
C VAL A 508 12.06 -24.08 8.35
N GLU A 509 10.94 -23.88 7.65
CA GLU A 509 10.53 -22.55 7.21
C GLU A 509 10.12 -21.67 8.40
N ASN A 510 10.48 -20.37 8.35
CA ASN A 510 10.09 -19.40 9.38
C ASN A 510 8.61 -19.02 9.26
N ARG A 511 7.72 -19.88 9.75
CA ARG A 511 6.27 -19.65 9.76
C ARG A 511 5.71 -19.93 11.15
N ILE A 512 4.63 -19.25 11.53
CA ILE A 512 3.96 -19.49 12.81
C ILE A 512 3.48 -20.93 13.00
N THR A 513 3.17 -21.66 11.92
CA THR A 513 2.83 -23.09 11.99
C THR A 513 3.98 -23.96 12.50
N ASN A 514 5.22 -23.47 12.42
CA ASN A 514 6.43 -24.11 12.92
C ASN A 514 6.92 -23.50 14.24
N GLU A 515 6.10 -22.68 14.93
CA GLU A 515 6.53 -21.93 16.13
C GLU A 515 7.18 -22.80 17.20
N GLU A 516 6.57 -23.93 17.56
CA GLU A 516 7.13 -24.85 18.55
C GLU A 516 8.50 -25.41 18.10
N ARG A 517 8.63 -25.75 16.81
CA ARG A 517 9.88 -26.29 16.26
C ARG A 517 10.98 -25.24 16.20
N ILE A 518 10.64 -24.00 15.83
CA ILE A 518 11.55 -22.85 15.85
C ILE A 518 11.97 -22.54 17.30
N ALA A 519 11.04 -22.67 18.25
CA ALA A 519 11.34 -22.49 19.67
C ALA A 519 12.35 -23.53 20.19
N THR A 520 12.18 -24.81 19.80
CA THR A 520 13.14 -25.87 20.13
C THR A 520 14.53 -25.57 19.57
N ILE A 521 14.62 -25.19 18.28
CA ILE A 521 15.89 -24.83 17.64
C ILE A 521 16.56 -23.67 18.36
N ALA A 522 15.81 -22.63 18.69
CA ALA A 522 16.33 -21.47 19.41
C ALA A 522 16.85 -21.84 20.80
N GLN A 523 16.13 -22.69 21.54
CA GLN A 523 16.58 -23.17 22.84
C GLN A 523 17.89 -23.95 22.74
N GLU A 524 18.02 -24.85 21.76
CA GLU A 524 19.25 -25.61 21.53
C GLU A 524 20.45 -24.72 21.18
N VAL A 525 20.23 -23.69 20.35
CA VAL A 525 21.26 -22.71 20.00
C VAL A 525 21.68 -21.88 21.22
N CYS A 526 20.73 -21.40 22.02
CA CYS A 526 21.02 -20.68 23.27
C CYS A 526 21.82 -21.55 24.25
N ASN A 527 21.41 -22.79 24.47
CA ASN A 527 22.10 -23.72 25.37
C ASN A 527 23.55 -24.00 24.91
N ARG A 528 23.78 -24.18 23.60
CA ARG A 528 25.14 -24.37 23.04
C ARG A 528 26.00 -23.12 23.26
N SER A 529 25.44 -21.93 23.07
CA SER A 529 26.17 -20.68 23.27
C SER A 529 26.53 -20.45 24.74
N GLU A 530 25.66 -20.82 25.68
CA GLU A 530 25.95 -20.75 27.11
C GLU A 530 27.04 -21.75 27.51
N ALA A 531 26.97 -22.99 27.03
CA ALA A 531 28.00 -24.00 27.29
C ALA A 531 29.39 -23.56 26.82
N LEU A 532 29.49 -22.99 25.61
CA LEU A 532 30.75 -22.46 25.08
C LEU A 532 31.31 -21.32 25.94
N ARG A 533 30.44 -20.45 26.47
CA ARG A 533 30.86 -19.36 27.36
C ARG A 533 31.41 -19.89 28.67
N VAL A 534 30.74 -20.87 29.28
CA VAL A 534 31.19 -21.53 30.52
C VAL A 534 32.53 -22.24 30.33
N CYS A 535 32.79 -22.84 29.16
CA CYS A 535 34.09 -23.47 28.88
C CYS A 535 35.21 -22.46 28.55
N SER A 536 34.87 -21.23 28.16
CA SER A 536 35.83 -20.17 27.81
C SER A 536 36.17 -19.22 28.97
N ALA A 537 35.41 -19.28 30.05
CA ALA A 537 35.63 -18.55 31.30
C ALA A 537 36.36 -19.45 32.31
#